data_AF-A0A2V9YNE4-F1
#
_entry.id   AF-A0A2V9YNE4-F1
#
_cell.length_a   1.000
_cell.length_b   1.000
_cell.length_c   1.000
_cell.angle_alpha   90.00
_cell.angle_beta   90.00
_cell.angle_gamma   90.00
#
_symmetry.space_group_name_H-M   'P 1'
#
loop_
_entity.id
_entity.type
_entity.pdbx_description
1 polymer ?
#
loop_
_entity_poly.entity_id
_entity_poly.type
_entity_poly.pdbx_seq_one_letter_code
_entity_poly.pdbx_strand_id
1 'polypeptide(L)'
;MPKYHGLLPRTIAVVRMATAIFFLLFGQYKIFGSAFAHGGFQQYLEGFVQNSSVSFFRPFLANLVQPHPVFFAYVVGTLELFIGVCLLLGLWVRP
;
A
#
# COMPACT_ATOMS: atom_id res chain seq x y z
N MET A 1 -24.47 -22.66 12.92
CA MET A 1 -23.38 -21.66 12.93
C MET A 1 -23.61 -20.70 14.09
N PRO A 2 -22.69 -20.60 15.06
CA PRO A 2 -22.88 -19.72 16.21
C PRO A 2 -22.82 -18.26 15.75
N LYS A 3 -23.87 -17.50 16.05
CA LYS A 3 -23.93 -16.05 15.84
C LYS A 3 -23.15 -15.38 16.97
N TYR A 4 -21.91 -14.97 16.69
CA TYR A 4 -21.11 -14.17 17.63
C TYR A 4 -21.80 -12.81 17.86
N HIS A 5 -22.57 -12.70 18.94
CA HIS A 5 -23.20 -11.45 19.34
C HIS A 5 -22.18 -10.57 20.08
N GLY A 6 -21.94 -9.36 19.56
CA GLY A 6 -21.57 -8.20 20.38
C GLY A 6 -20.22 -7.54 20.13
N LEU A 7 -19.10 -8.29 20.13
CA LEU A 7 -17.76 -7.68 20.23
C LEU A 7 -16.90 -7.85 18.96
N LEU A 8 -16.78 -9.09 18.46
CA LEU A 8 -15.89 -9.41 17.33
C LEU A 8 -16.20 -8.65 16.03
N PRO A 9 -17.48 -8.51 15.62
CA PRO A 9 -17.83 -7.74 14.42
C PRO A 9 -17.52 -6.25 14.54
N ARG A 10 -17.67 -5.69 15.76
CA ARG A 10 -17.34 -4.28 16.03
C ARG A 10 -15.83 -4.07 16.00
N THR A 11 -15.05 -4.96 16.61
CA THR A 11 -13.58 -4.90 16.54
C THR A 11 -13.09 -4.98 15.10
N ILE A 12 -13.61 -5.91 14.29
CA ILE A 12 -13.25 -6.02 12.88
C ILE A 12 -13.59 -4.73 12.12
N ALA A 13 -14.76 -4.14 12.37
CA ALA A 13 -15.15 -2.89 11.73
C ALA A 13 -14.22 -1.72 12.09
N VAL A 14 -13.85 -1.59 13.37
CA VAL A 14 -12.93 -0.54 13.84
C VAL A 14 -11.53 -0.73 13.25
N VAL A 15 -10.99 -1.94 13.30
CA VAL A 15 -9.66 -2.25 12.74
C VAL A 15 -9.67 -1.97 11.23
N ARG A 16 -10.71 -2.41 10.51
CA ARG A 16 -10.85 -2.13 9.07
C ARG A 16 -10.84 -0.63 8.78
N MET A 17 -11.61 0.15 9.52
CA MET A 17 -11.67 1.61 9.34
C MET A 17 -10.32 2.27 9.66
N ALA A 18 -9.65 1.85 10.74
CA ALA A 18 -8.32 2.35 11.08
C ALA A 18 -7.30 2.03 9.98
N THR A 19 -7.27 0.78 9.49
CA THR A 19 -6.42 0.38 8.36
C THR A 19 -6.77 1.17 7.10
N ALA A 20 -8.06 1.38 6.80
CA ALA A 20 -8.50 2.19 5.66
C ALA A 20 -7.92 3.62 5.72
N ILE A 21 -7.99 4.27 6.88
CA ILE A 21 -7.45 5.61 7.10
C ILE A 21 -5.95 5.64 6.80
N PHE A 22 -5.17 4.66 7.28
CA PHE A 22 -3.74 4.57 6.97
C PHE A 22 -3.50 4.50 5.46
N PHE A 23 -4.18 3.61 4.75
CA PHE A 23 -4.03 3.47 3.30
C PHE A 23 -4.44 4.73 2.53
N LEU A 24 -5.51 5.42 2.96
CA LEU A 24 -5.94 6.68 2.36
C LEU A 24 -4.94 7.82 2.60
N LEU A 25 -4.35 7.92 3.80
CA LEU A 25 -3.33 8.92 4.13
C LEU A 25 -2.02 8.68 3.38
N PHE A 26 -1.56 7.43 3.29
CA PHE A 26 -0.33 7.11 2.57
C PHE A 26 -0.52 7.15 1.05
N GLY A 27 -1.60 6.59 0.53
CA GLY A 27 -1.89 6.63 -0.90
C GLY A 27 -2.04 8.07 -1.41
N GLN A 28 -2.77 8.94 -0.69
CA GLN A 28 -2.92 10.34 -1.12
C GLN A 28 -1.57 11.06 -1.10
N TYR A 29 -0.75 10.83 -0.07
CA TYR A 29 0.58 11.42 0.03
C TYR A 29 1.46 11.01 -1.16
N LYS A 30 1.37 9.76 -1.60
CA LYS A 30 2.16 9.25 -2.73
C LYS A 30 1.69 9.76 -4.10
N ILE A 31 0.40 10.02 -4.27
CA ILE A 31 -0.16 10.50 -5.55
C ILE A 31 -0.09 12.02 -5.66
N PHE A 32 -0.52 12.73 -4.61
CA PHE A 32 -0.59 14.19 -4.64
C PHE A 32 0.73 14.85 -4.21
N GLY A 33 1.58 14.13 -3.47
CA GLY A 33 2.92 14.58 -3.13
C GLY A 33 3.94 14.24 -4.21
N SER A 34 4.47 15.27 -4.89
CA SER A 34 5.48 15.09 -5.94
C SER A 34 6.80 14.49 -5.42
N ALA A 35 7.13 14.71 -4.15
CA ALA A 35 8.37 14.28 -3.52
C ALA A 35 8.57 12.76 -3.53
N PHE A 36 7.50 11.98 -3.37
CA PHE A 36 7.59 10.52 -3.38
C PHE A 36 7.86 10.00 -4.80
N ALA A 37 7.04 10.42 -5.77
CA ALA A 37 7.12 9.90 -7.14
C ALA A 37 8.38 10.35 -7.89
N HIS A 38 8.89 11.55 -7.63
CA HIS A 38 10.00 12.16 -8.39
C HIS A 38 11.37 12.08 -7.70
N GLY A 39 11.53 11.21 -6.69
CA GLY A 39 12.84 11.01 -6.07
C GLY A 39 12.81 10.06 -4.89
N GLY A 40 11.87 10.24 -3.96
CA GLY A 40 11.80 9.42 -2.75
C GLY A 40 11.71 7.92 -3.04
N PHE A 41 10.83 7.52 -3.96
CA PHE A 41 10.67 6.12 -4.35
C PHE A 41 11.94 5.52 -4.96
N GLN A 42 12.65 6.27 -5.81
CA GLN A 42 13.91 5.81 -6.39
C GLN A 42 14.98 5.62 -5.31
N GLN A 43 15.08 6.54 -4.35
CA GLN A 43 16.05 6.44 -3.26
C GLN A 43 15.79 5.22 -2.37
N TYR A 44 14.51 4.90 -2.10
CA TYR A 44 14.14 3.66 -1.41
C TYR A 44 14.50 2.42 -2.24
N LEU A 45 14.21 2.42 -3.55
CA LEU A 45 14.54 1.32 -4.45
C LEU A 45 16.04 1.02 -4.50
N GLU A 46 16.87 2.05 -4.60
CA GLU A 46 18.32 1.91 -4.59
C GLU A 46 18.81 1.29 -3.27
N GLY A 47 18.26 1.73 -2.14
CA GLY A 47 18.52 1.13 -0.83
C GLY A 47 18.13 -0.35 -0.76
N PHE A 48 16.97 -0.72 -1.30
CA PHE A 48 16.51 -2.12 -1.34
C PHE A 48 17.35 -3.00 -2.25
N VAL A 49 17.78 -2.48 -3.40
CA VAL A 49 18.64 -3.21 -4.34
C VAL A 49 20.04 -3.44 -3.75
N GLN A 50 20.53 -2.51 -2.92
CA GLN A 50 21.82 -2.64 -2.23
C GLN A 50 21.75 -3.54 -0.99
N ASN A 51 20.58 -3.65 -0.35
CA ASN A 51 20.40 -4.46 0.86
C ASN A 51 20.12 -5.94 0.53
N SER A 52 20.70 -6.86 1.31
CA SER A 52 20.59 -8.31 1.06
C SER A 52 19.23 -8.90 1.44
N SER A 53 18.43 -8.22 2.28
CA SER A 53 17.16 -8.75 2.79
C SER A 53 16.14 -9.09 1.70
N VAL A 54 16.23 -8.47 0.53
CA VAL A 54 15.35 -8.73 -0.64
C VAL A 54 16.14 -9.16 -1.88
N SER A 55 17.33 -9.73 -1.69
CA SER A 55 18.24 -10.12 -2.78
C SER A 55 17.62 -11.03 -3.84
N PHE A 56 16.72 -11.94 -3.47
CA PHE A 56 15.99 -12.80 -4.42
C PHE A 56 15.05 -12.01 -5.35
N PHE A 57 14.57 -10.85 -4.90
CA PHE A 57 13.66 -9.97 -5.64
C PHE A 57 14.41 -8.86 -6.39
N ARG A 58 15.70 -8.68 -6.09
CA ARG A 58 16.60 -7.73 -6.74
C ARG A 58 16.54 -7.73 -8.27
N PRO A 59 16.54 -8.87 -9.00
CA PRO A 59 16.47 -8.81 -10.47
C PRO A 59 15.17 -8.19 -10.98
N PHE A 60 14.05 -8.36 -10.27
CA PHE A 60 12.80 -7.70 -10.62
C PHE A 60 12.87 -6.19 -10.35
N LEU A 61 13.37 -5.81 -9.17
CA LEU A 61 13.52 -4.40 -8.79
C LEU A 61 14.45 -3.65 -9.74
N ALA A 62 15.62 -4.22 -10.05
CA ALA A 62 16.64 -3.55 -10.86
C ALA A 62 16.30 -3.50 -12.36
N ASN A 63 15.70 -4.56 -12.92
CA ASN A 63 15.48 -4.63 -14.37
C ASN A 63 14.09 -4.14 -14.79
N LEU A 64 13.07 -4.25 -13.94
CA LEU A 64 11.70 -3.86 -14.30
C LEU A 64 11.28 -2.54 -13.64
N VAL A 65 11.54 -2.39 -12.34
CA VAL A 65 10.99 -1.29 -11.56
C VAL A 65 11.89 -0.05 -11.63
N GLN A 66 13.20 -0.22 -11.46
CA GLN A 66 14.18 0.86 -11.44
C GLN A 66 14.26 1.70 -12.73
N PRO A 67 14.06 1.15 -13.95
CA PRO A 67 13.99 1.96 -15.16
C PRO A 67 12.75 2.87 -15.26
N HIS A 68 11.68 2.53 -14.53
CA HIS A 68 10.41 3.26 -14.56
C HIS A 68 9.92 3.65 -13.14
N PRO A 69 10.75 4.32 -12.33
CA PRO A 69 10.49 4.49 -10.90
C PRO A 69 9.26 5.37 -10.65
N VAL A 70 9.09 6.44 -11.44
CA VAL A 70 7.95 7.35 -11.34
C VAL A 70 6.63 6.63 -11.63
N PHE A 71 6.60 5.81 -12.69
CA PHE A 71 5.41 5.03 -13.05
C PHE A 71 5.01 4.09 -11.92
N PHE A 72 5.96 3.30 -11.42
CA PHE A 72 5.69 2.37 -10.33
C PHE A 72 5.35 3.07 -9.01
N ALA A 73 5.90 4.25 -8.73
CA ALA A 73 5.52 5.06 -7.57
C ALA A 73 4.03 5.44 -7.61
N TYR A 74 3.53 5.89 -8.77
CA TYR A 74 2.11 6.20 -8.94
C TYR A 74 1.23 4.95 -8.93
N VAL A 75 1.67 3.84 -9.50
CA VAL A 75 0.94 2.56 -9.43
C VAL A 75 0.76 2.13 -7.98
N VAL A 76 1.83 2.15 -7.18
CA VAL A 76 1.78 1.81 -5.75
C VAL A 76 0.84 2.76 -5.00
N GLY A 77 0.98 4.09 -5.20
CA GLY A 77 0.10 5.06 -4.56
C GLY A 77 -1.37 4.88 -4.93
N THR A 78 -1.66 4.59 -6.20
CA THR A 78 -3.03 4.34 -6.71
C THR A 78 -3.63 3.07 -6.10
N LEU A 79 -2.86 1.99 -6.04
CA LEU A 79 -3.29 0.74 -5.42
C LEU A 79 -3.53 0.93 -3.92
N GLU A 80 -2.68 1.67 -3.23
CA GLU A 80 -2.87 1.98 -1.81
C GLU A 80 -4.14 2.78 -1.57
N LEU A 81 -4.43 3.81 -2.38
CA LEU A 81 -5.70 4.54 -2.30
C LEU A 81 -6.90 3.63 -2.59
N PHE A 82 -6.82 2.81 -3.63
CA PHE A 82 -7.91 1.91 -4.01
C PHE A 82 -8.23 0.92 -2.88
N ILE A 83 -7.20 0.34 -2.25
CA ILE A 83 -7.36 -0.52 -1.07
C ILE A 83 -8.01 0.26 0.07
N GLY A 84 -7.53 1.48 0.36
CA GLY A 84 -8.11 2.33 1.39
C GLY A 84 -9.60 2.61 1.18
N VAL A 85 -10.01 2.92 -0.06
CA VAL A 85 -11.42 3.12 -0.43
C VAL A 85 -12.24 1.84 -0.26
N CYS A 86 -11.71 0.70 -0.71
CA CYS A 86 -12.39 -0.59 -0.56
C CYS A 86 -12.61 -0.96 0.91
N LEU A 87 -11.59 -0.78 1.75
CA LEU A 87 -11.66 -1.05 3.19
C LEU A 87 -12.64 -0.11 3.89
N LEU A 88 -12.64 1.18 3.53
CA LEU A 88 -13.55 2.17 4.13
C LEU A 88 -15.02 1.83 3.82
N LEU A 89 -15.32 1.59 2.54
CA LEU A 89 -16.66 1.27 2.05
C LEU A 89 -17.11 -0.17 2.38
N GLY A 90 -16.17 -1.04 2.76
CA GLY A 90 -16.43 -2.47 2.97
C GLY A 90 -16.73 -3.22 1.67
N LEU A 91 -16.17 -2.76 0.54
CA LEU A 91 -16.24 -3.44 -0.75
C LEU A 91 -15.26 -4.62 -0.75
N TRP A 92 -15.73 -5.83 -1.11
CA TRP A 92 -14.95 -7.07 -1.06
C TRP A 92 -14.37 -7.45 0.32
N VAL A 93 -14.85 -6.84 1.41
CA VAL A 93 -14.43 -7.17 2.79
C VAL A 93 -15.50 -8.00 3.54
N ARG A 94 -16.51 -8.50 2.82
CA ARG A 94 -17.55 -9.37 3.41
C ARG A 94 -17.12 -10.83 3.23
N PRO A 95 -17.22 -11.67 4.28
CA PRO A 95 -17.01 -13.11 4.14
C PRO A 95 -18.09 -13.74 3.25
#